data_AF-A0A9D8U1A6-F1
#
_entry.id   AF-A0A9D8U1A6-F1
#
_cell.length_a   1.000
_cell.length_b   1.000
_cell.length_c   1.000
_cell.angle_alpha   90.00
_cell.angle_beta   90.00
_cell.angle_gamma   90.00
#
_symmetry.space_group_name_H-M   'P 1'
#
loop_
_entity.id
_entity.type
_entity.pdbx_description
1 polymer ?
#
loop_
_entity_poly.entity_id
_entity_poly.type
_entity_poly.pdbx_seq_one_letter_code
_entity_poly.pdbx_strand_id
1 'polypeptide(L)'
;MIKPSNEGDPLVLDPKNFQQMERFRGWSLTALYFAIALWGIVFCFATYHFWPFLLEQSGGNNFQAIALAILSVATFLLSARTGQRFLDVMRAKAPLPRVDFLPFLAIAATIVVAGRAFGPV
;
A
#
# COMPACT_ATOMS: atom_id res chain seq x y z
N MET A 1 -33.29 5.24 -27.47
CA MET A 1 -33.28 4.63 -28.81
C MET A 1 -31.95 3.89 -28.95
N ILE A 2 -31.95 2.58 -28.74
CA ILE A 2 -30.75 1.73 -28.78
C ILE A 2 -30.58 1.32 -30.25
N LYS A 3 -29.45 1.69 -30.85
CA LYS A 3 -29.11 1.24 -32.21
C LYS A 3 -28.32 -0.06 -32.07
N PRO A 4 -28.71 -1.16 -32.75
CA PRO A 4 -27.96 -2.42 -32.67
C PRO A 4 -26.59 -2.23 -33.35
N SER A 5 -25.52 -2.57 -32.63
CA SER A 5 -24.15 -2.58 -33.15
C SER A 5 -23.92 -3.87 -33.94
N ASN A 6 -23.41 -3.73 -35.16
CA ASN A 6 -22.99 -4.85 -36.00
C ASN A 6 -21.98 -5.75 -35.26
N GLU A 7 -22.25 -7.05 -35.29
CA GLU A 7 -21.29 -8.12 -34.99
C GLU A 7 -20.06 -7.95 -35.89
N GLY A 8 -18.91 -7.64 -35.32
CA GLY A 8 -17.62 -7.73 -36.02
C GLY A 8 -16.71 -6.52 -35.89
N ASP A 9 -17.16 -5.39 -35.37
CA ASP A 9 -16.24 -4.28 -35.09
C ASP A 9 -15.35 -4.67 -33.90
N PRO A 10 -14.01 -4.56 -33.99
CA PRO A 10 -13.15 -4.70 -32.83
C PRO A 10 -13.68 -3.77 -31.74
N LEU A 11 -13.60 -4.16 -30.47
CA LEU A 11 -13.94 -3.30 -29.33
C LEU A 11 -13.06 -2.03 -29.39
N VAL A 12 -13.46 -1.06 -30.20
CA VAL A 12 -12.89 0.28 -30.26
C VAL A 12 -13.36 0.92 -28.98
N LEU A 13 -12.58 0.70 -27.91
CA LEU A 13 -12.75 1.39 -26.64
C LEU A 13 -12.81 2.88 -26.94
N ASP A 14 -13.98 3.48 -26.69
CA ASP A 14 -14.15 4.93 -26.80
C ASP A 14 -12.99 5.59 -26.01
N PRO A 15 -12.17 6.44 -26.64
CA PRO A 15 -11.02 7.06 -25.98
C PRO A 15 -11.39 7.79 -24.68
N LYS A 16 -12.65 8.20 -24.53
CA LYS A 16 -13.17 8.75 -23.27
C LYS A 16 -13.28 7.70 -22.16
N ASN A 17 -13.75 6.49 -22.47
CA ASN A 17 -13.86 5.39 -21.49
C ASN A 17 -12.47 4.90 -21.06
N PHE A 18 -11.51 4.84 -22.00
CA PHE A 18 -10.13 4.48 -21.70
C PHE A 18 -9.49 5.47 -20.72
N GLN A 19 -9.63 6.78 -20.95
CA GLN A 19 -9.11 7.81 -20.04
C GLN A 19 -9.78 7.78 -18.64
N GLN A 20 -11.07 7.44 -18.56
CA GLN A 20 -11.76 7.30 -17.28
C GLN A 20 -11.25 6.10 -16.48
N MET A 21 -11.08 4.93 -17.12
CA MET A 21 -10.51 3.73 -16.48
C MET A 21 -9.10 3.98 -15.95
N GLU A 22 -8.26 4.65 -16.74
CA GLU A 22 -6.90 4.98 -16.34
C GLU A 22 -6.86 5.90 -15.13
N ARG A 23 -7.73 6.92 -15.09
CA ARG A 23 -7.86 7.80 -13.92
C ARG A 23 -8.35 7.05 -12.68
N PHE A 24 -9.35 6.18 -12.83
CA PHE A 24 -9.83 5.34 -11.74
C PHE A 24 -8.71 4.48 -11.18
N ARG A 25 -7.91 3.84 -12.04
CA ARG A 25 -6.74 3.04 -11.63
C ARG A 25 -5.72 3.87 -10.84
N GLY A 26 -5.46 5.10 -11.28
CA GLY A 26 -4.59 6.04 -10.56
C GLY A 26 -5.10 6.38 -9.16
N TRP A 27 -6.40 6.70 -9.01
CA TRP A 27 -7.02 6.97 -7.71
C TRP A 27 -7.02 5.76 -6.78
N SER A 28 -7.30 4.57 -7.31
CA SER A 28 -7.25 3.31 -6.56
C SER A 28 -5.83 3.00 -6.06
N LEU A 29 -4.79 3.24 -6.87
CA LEU A 29 -3.39 3.10 -6.45
C LEU A 29 -3.01 4.10 -5.35
N THR A 30 -3.44 5.35 -5.47
CA THR A 30 -3.23 6.36 -4.41
C THR A 30 -3.87 5.92 -3.10
N ALA A 31 -5.13 5.48 -3.14
CA ALA A 31 -5.84 4.97 -1.96
C ALA A 31 -5.12 3.76 -1.34
N LEU A 32 -4.61 2.86 -2.18
CA LEU A 32 -3.84 1.70 -1.74
C LEU A 32 -2.55 2.11 -0.99
N TYR A 33 -1.79 3.07 -1.51
CA TYR A 33 -0.59 3.56 -0.82
C TYR A 33 -0.91 4.20 0.54
N PHE A 34 -1.99 4.99 0.63
CA PHE A 34 -2.43 5.54 1.91
C PHE A 34 -2.93 4.45 2.89
N ALA A 35 -3.60 3.40 2.39
CA ALA A 35 -3.99 2.26 3.21
C ALA A 35 -2.76 1.52 3.76
N ILE A 36 -1.72 1.32 2.94
CA ILE A 36 -0.45 0.72 3.40
C ILE A 36 0.24 1.63 4.44
N ALA A 37 0.21 2.94 4.24
CA ALA A 37 0.75 3.89 5.22
C ALA A 37 0.02 3.76 6.56
N LEU A 38 -1.31 3.68 6.54
CA LEU A 38 -2.13 3.48 7.74
C LEU A 38 -1.81 2.16 8.43
N TRP A 39 -1.57 1.09 7.67
CA TRP A 39 -1.06 -0.18 8.21
C TRP A 39 0.27 -0.03 8.95
N GLY A 40 1.21 0.76 8.43
CA GLY A 40 2.46 1.07 9.13
C GLY A 40 2.22 1.72 10.50
N ILE A 41 1.25 2.64 10.60
CA ILE A 41 0.88 3.24 11.89
C ILE A 41 0.28 2.20 12.84
N VAL A 42 -0.60 1.33 12.33
CA VAL A 42 -1.22 0.26 13.12
C VAL A 42 -0.17 -0.68 13.69
N PHE A 43 0.84 -1.08 12.91
CA PHE A 43 1.93 -1.93 13.40
C PHE A 43 2.83 -1.20 14.42
N CYS A 44 3.13 0.08 14.22
CA CYS A 44 3.84 0.89 15.23
C CYS A 44 3.06 0.91 16.56
N PHE A 45 1.76 1.19 16.49
CA PHE A 45 0.89 1.22 17.66
C PHE A 45 0.81 -0.16 18.34
N ALA A 46 0.63 -1.22 17.58
CA ALA A 46 0.63 -2.59 18.09
C ALA A 46 1.96 -2.94 18.76
N THR A 47 3.09 -2.60 18.14
CA THR A 47 4.42 -2.86 18.71
C THR A 47 4.61 -2.15 20.04
N TYR A 48 4.15 -0.90 20.15
CA TYR A 48 4.21 -0.13 21.39
C TYR A 48 3.28 -0.70 22.47
N HIS A 49 2.03 -1.02 22.12
CA HIS A 49 1.03 -1.51 23.06
C HIS A 49 1.33 -2.93 23.56
N PHE A 50 1.80 -3.81 22.68
CA PHE A 50 2.16 -5.19 22.98
C PHE A 50 3.65 -5.37 23.29
N TRP A 51 4.40 -4.28 23.51
CA TRP A 51 5.82 -4.33 23.85
C TRP A 51 6.16 -5.32 25.00
N PRO A 52 5.46 -5.32 26.16
CA PRO A 52 5.79 -6.26 27.23
C PRO A 52 5.58 -7.72 26.83
N PHE A 53 4.53 -8.02 26.05
CA PHE A 53 4.26 -9.36 25.53
C PHE A 53 5.36 -9.83 24.58
N LEU A 54 5.79 -8.95 23.66
CA LEU A 54 6.86 -9.25 22.71
C LEU A 54 8.21 -9.52 23.41
N LEU A 55 8.45 -8.85 24.53
CA LEU A 55 9.67 -8.96 25.33
C LEU A 55 9.72 -10.29 26.12
N GLU A 56 8.56 -10.73 26.63
CA GLU A 56 8.40 -12.00 27.31
C GLU A 56 8.55 -13.18 26.32
N GLN A 57 7.94 -13.08 25.13
CA GLN A 57 7.99 -14.15 24.12
C GLN A 57 9.40 -14.34 23.53
N SER A 58 10.22 -13.29 23.48
CA SER A 58 11.57 -13.34 22.91
C SER A 58 12.67 -13.70 23.92
N GLY A 59 12.31 -14.05 25.16
CA GLY A 59 13.29 -14.36 26.21
C GLY A 59 14.20 -13.18 26.55
N GLY A 60 13.70 -11.95 26.44
CA GLY A 60 14.47 -10.71 26.65
C GLY A 60 15.24 -10.22 25.42
N ASN A 61 15.13 -10.87 24.26
CA ASN A 61 15.75 -10.39 23.03
C ASN A 61 14.83 -9.41 22.28
N ASN A 62 15.15 -8.11 22.36
CA ASN A 62 14.33 -7.05 21.78
C ASN A 62 14.44 -6.92 20.25
N PHE A 63 15.24 -7.75 19.59
CA PHE A 63 15.52 -7.62 18.15
C PHE A 63 14.26 -7.61 17.28
N GLN A 64 13.30 -8.50 17.54
CA GLN A 64 12.08 -8.59 16.73
C GLN A 64 11.17 -7.37 16.90
N ALA A 65 11.00 -6.88 18.13
CA ALA A 65 10.20 -5.69 18.41
C ALA A 65 10.83 -4.43 17.79
N ILE A 66 12.16 -4.29 17.88
CA ILE A 66 12.90 -3.18 17.25
C ILE A 66 12.81 -3.27 15.73
N ALA A 67 13.04 -4.44 15.14
CA ALA A 67 12.92 -4.65 13.70
C ALA A 67 11.52 -4.34 13.19
N LEU A 68 10.48 -4.78 13.91
CA LEU A 68 9.10 -4.48 13.58
C LEU A 68 8.82 -2.98 13.64
N ALA A 69 9.27 -2.29 14.70
CA ALA A 69 9.09 -0.84 14.81
C ALA A 69 9.76 -0.08 13.66
N ILE A 70 11.01 -0.41 13.33
CA ILE A 70 11.75 0.23 12.22
C ILE A 70 11.05 -0.02 10.89
N LEU A 71 10.65 -1.26 10.60
CA LEU A 71 9.98 -1.61 9.35
C LEU A 71 8.59 -0.97 9.24
N SER A 72 7.87 -0.85 10.35
CA SER A 72 6.57 -0.18 10.40
C SER A 72 6.68 1.32 10.09
N VAL A 73 7.69 1.98 10.67
CA VAL A 73 8.02 3.39 10.36
C VAL A 73 8.44 3.54 8.90
N ALA A 74 9.32 2.67 8.40
CA ALA A 74 9.76 2.71 7.01
C ALA A 74 8.57 2.51 6.04
N THR A 75 7.68 1.56 6.33
CA THR A 75 6.46 1.31 5.55
C THR A 75 5.55 2.52 5.54
N PHE A 76 5.33 3.15 6.70
CA PHE A 76 4.56 4.39 6.78
C PHE A 76 5.18 5.50 5.92
N LEU A 77 6.46 5.81 6.12
CA LEU A 77 7.13 6.92 5.43
C LEU A 77 7.20 6.72 3.91
N LEU A 78 7.56 5.52 3.46
CA LEU A 78 7.64 5.21 2.04
C LEU A 78 6.26 5.26 1.38
N SER A 79 5.24 4.67 2.02
CA SER A 79 3.90 4.61 1.47
C SER A 79 3.21 5.99 1.49
N ALA A 80 3.41 6.79 2.55
CA ALA A 80 2.91 8.15 2.63
C ALA A 80 3.57 9.05 1.57
N ARG A 81 4.90 8.97 1.42
CA ARG A 81 5.64 9.72 0.40
C ARG A 81 5.18 9.35 -1.01
N THR A 82 5.05 8.06 -1.31
CA THR A 82 4.59 7.61 -2.63
C THR A 82 3.12 7.97 -2.87
N GLY A 83 2.25 7.78 -1.88
CA GLY A 83 0.84 8.16 -1.96
C GLY A 83 0.66 9.66 -2.20
N GLN A 84 1.43 10.51 -1.52
CA GLN A 84 1.39 11.96 -1.70
C GLN A 84 1.90 12.38 -3.09
N ARG A 85 3.01 11.78 -3.56
CA ARG A 85 3.50 11.99 -4.94
C ARG A 85 2.46 11.58 -5.99
N PHE A 86 1.78 10.46 -5.78
CA PHE A 86 0.71 9.99 -6.68
C PHE A 86 -0.50 10.93 -6.66
N LEU A 87 -0.90 11.39 -5.47
CA LEU A 87 -1.99 12.36 -5.30
C LEU A 87 -1.71 13.66 -6.07
N ASP A 88 -0.49 14.18 -5.98
CA ASP A 88 -0.08 15.41 -6.66
C ASP A 88 -0.13 15.25 -8.19
N VAL A 89 0.37 14.14 -8.72
CA VAL A 89 0.32 13.84 -10.16
C VAL A 89 -1.12 13.70 -10.65
N MET A 90 -1.97 13.00 -9.89
CA MET A 90 -3.39 12.83 -10.22
C MET A 90 -4.15 14.16 -10.20
N ARG A 91 -3.83 15.06 -9.25
CA ARG A 91 -4.40 16.42 -9.19
C ARG A 91 -3.93 17.30 -10.35
N ALA A 92 -2.67 17.18 -10.75
CA ALA A 92 -2.09 17.94 -11.86
C ALA A 92 -2.59 17.49 -13.25
N LYS A 93 -3.42 16.44 -13.35
CA LYS A 93 -3.85 15.81 -14.62
C LYS A 93 -2.65 15.40 -15.51
N ALA A 94 -1.50 15.14 -14.89
CA ALA A 94 -0.29 14.73 -15.58
C ALA A 94 -0.38 13.25 -16.01
N PRO A 95 0.53 12.76 -16.88
CA PRO A 95 0.58 11.35 -17.25
C PRO A 95 0.71 10.47 -15.99
N LEU A 96 0.02 9.32 -16.01
CA LEU A 96 -0.09 8.47 -14.82
C LEU A 96 1.28 8.06 -14.27
N PRO A 97 1.47 8.18 -12.95
CA PRO A 97 2.72 7.77 -12.32
C PRO A 97 2.87 6.26 -12.40
N ARG A 98 4.09 5.80 -12.68
CA ARG A 98 4.43 4.36 -12.68
C ARG A 98 4.32 3.82 -11.26
N VAL A 99 3.76 2.60 -11.13
CA VAL A 99 3.66 1.88 -9.85
C VAL A 99 5.04 1.79 -9.22
N ASP A 100 5.16 2.29 -8.00
CA ASP A 100 6.36 2.12 -7.19
C ASP A 100 6.22 0.83 -6.38
N PHE A 101 7.21 -0.05 -6.49
CA PHE A 101 7.25 -1.35 -5.84
C PHE A 101 7.78 -1.27 -4.40
N LEU A 102 8.50 -0.21 -4.06
CA LEU A 102 9.16 -0.08 -2.75
C LEU A 102 8.18 -0.17 -1.55
N PRO A 103 7.01 0.51 -1.58
CA PRO A 103 6.01 0.39 -0.52
C PRO A 103 5.49 -1.04 -0.32
N PHE A 104 5.37 -1.81 -1.41
CA PHE A 104 4.93 -3.21 -1.37
C PHE A 104 5.98 -4.11 -0.74
N LEU A 105 7.27 -3.87 -1.05
CA LEU A 105 8.35 -4.60 -0.42
C LEU A 105 8.44 -4.30 1.08
N ALA A 106 8.25 -3.03 1.46
CA ALA A 106 8.28 -2.59 2.86
C ALA A 106 7.14 -3.24 3.68
N ILE A 107 5.91 -3.23 3.18
CA ILE A 107 4.78 -3.86 3.87
C ILE A 107 4.93 -5.38 3.92
N ALA A 108 5.43 -6.03 2.86
CA ALA A 108 5.68 -7.46 2.86
C ALA A 108 6.71 -7.86 3.94
N ALA A 109 7.83 -7.12 4.03
CA ALA A 109 8.82 -7.33 5.08
C ALA A 109 8.22 -7.09 6.48
N THR A 110 7.40 -6.05 6.64
CA THR A 110 6.72 -5.73 7.90
C THR A 110 5.79 -6.87 8.33
N ILE A 111 4.97 -7.40 7.42
CA ILE A 111 4.06 -8.52 7.70
C ILE A 111 4.84 -9.79 8.07
N VAL A 112 5.94 -10.09 7.38
CA VAL A 112 6.77 -11.27 7.70
C VAL A 112 7.36 -11.16 9.10
N VAL A 113 7.89 -9.99 9.47
CA VAL A 113 8.44 -9.77 10.81
C VAL A 113 7.32 -9.76 11.86
N ALA A 114 6.17 -9.13 11.59
CA ALA A 114 5.02 -9.14 12.47
C ALA A 114 4.50 -10.57 12.72
N GLY A 115 4.42 -11.39 11.67
CA GLY A 115 4.01 -12.80 11.79
C GLY A 115 4.98 -13.64 12.62
N ARG A 116 6.26 -13.28 12.65
CA ARG A 116 7.25 -13.91 13.55
C ARG A 116 7.18 -13.37 14.97
N ALA A 117 6.89 -12.09 15.13
CA ALA A 117 6.79 -11.43 16.42
C ALA A 117 5.52 -11.81 17.19
N PHE A 118 4.39 -12.06 16.50
CA PHE A 118 3.09 -12.39 17.10
C PHE A 118 2.62 -13.83 16.83
N GLY A 119 3.40 -14.62 16.08
CA GLY A 119 3.05 -16.01 15.76
C GLY A 119 3.29 -16.98 16.93
N PRO A 120 2.66 -18.16 16.92
CA PRO A 120 2.93 -19.20 17.90
C PRO A 120 4.39 -19.68 17.78
N VAL A 121 5.02 -19.91 18.93
CA VAL A 121 6.39 -20.48 19.07
C VAL A 121 6.38 -21.96 18.67
#